data_AF-A0A2E5Y5G3-F1
#
_entry.id   AF-A0A2E5Y5G3-F1
#
_cell.length_a   1.000
_cell.length_b   1.000
_cell.length_c   1.000
_cell.angle_alpha   90.00
_cell.angle_beta   90.00
_cell.angle_gamma   90.00
#
_symmetry.space_group_name_H-M   'P 1'
#
loop_
_entity.id
_entity.type
_entity.pdbx_description
1 polymer ?
#
loop_
_entity_poly.entity_id
_entity_poly.type
_entity_poly.pdbx_seq_one_letter_code
_entity_poly.pdbx_strand_id
1 'polypeptide(L)'
;MKRMNDGTDADMFAIRPDHKGPKTVAILLIVCSVFFALVAKADLDLANQEEVSDEFMAEILETPNQQGDNISFDAYQSYHKEVNENNGYLIRGVSLGLGSAAGFVGGILLFRMKPVGSKIALSGALISFFGGIVGNMVFHDAAQKHLNGTIQDTAEYFGYTCGICTFFFAALALLPLINARARLAFQEANKVVLVQDESE
;
A
#
# COMPACT_ATOMS: atom_id res chain seq x y z
N MET A 1 -35.28 7.49 50.77
CA MET A 1 -35.27 7.21 49.31
C MET A 1 -33.89 7.61 48.79
N LYS A 2 -32.98 6.64 48.67
CA LYS A 2 -31.58 6.86 48.31
C LYS A 2 -31.51 6.93 46.77
N ARG A 3 -31.12 8.07 46.21
CA ARG A 3 -30.80 8.19 44.78
C ARG A 3 -29.59 7.29 44.49
N MET A 4 -29.86 6.10 43.99
CA MET A 4 -28.92 5.29 43.22
C MET A 4 -29.19 5.56 41.75
N ASN A 5 -28.11 5.51 40.96
CA ASN A 5 -28.04 5.68 39.50
C ASN A 5 -28.10 7.10 38.96
N ASP A 6 -26.91 7.61 38.63
CA ASP A 6 -26.70 8.56 37.53
C ASP A 6 -25.29 8.41 36.92
N GLY A 7 -24.33 7.79 37.65
CA GLY A 7 -22.94 7.64 37.19
C GLY A 7 -22.59 6.36 36.42
N THR A 8 -23.38 5.28 36.53
CA THR A 8 -23.03 3.96 35.94
C THR A 8 -23.42 3.82 34.47
N ASP A 9 -24.53 4.43 34.05
CA ASP A 9 -24.98 4.33 32.65
C ASP A 9 -24.18 5.27 31.74
N ALA A 10 -23.79 6.45 32.24
CA ALA A 10 -22.97 7.41 31.49
C ALA A 10 -21.52 6.94 31.28
N ASP A 11 -20.91 6.23 32.25
CA ASP A 11 -19.53 5.70 32.12
C ASP A 11 -19.47 4.48 31.18
N MET A 12 -20.56 3.71 31.05
CA MET A 12 -20.64 2.57 30.13
C MET A 12 -20.53 2.97 28.66
N PHE A 13 -21.02 4.16 28.30
CA PHE A 13 -20.95 4.71 26.94
C PHE A 13 -19.78 5.69 26.73
N ALA A 14 -18.92 5.91 27.73
CA ALA A 14 -17.81 6.82 27.63
C ALA A 14 -16.74 6.30 26.65
N ILE A 15 -16.45 7.09 25.62
CA ILE A 15 -15.41 6.76 24.64
C ILE A 15 -14.03 6.95 25.30
N ARG A 16 -13.32 5.84 25.54
CA ARG A 16 -11.98 5.85 26.14
C ARG A 16 -10.87 5.90 25.07
N PRO A 17 -9.79 6.68 25.30
CA PRO A 17 -8.62 6.70 24.42
C PRO A 17 -8.09 5.29 24.13
N ASP A 18 -7.72 5.03 22.88
CA ASP A 18 -7.02 3.82 22.46
C ASP A 18 -5.65 4.15 21.85
N HIS A 19 -4.59 3.88 22.60
CA HIS A 19 -3.21 4.06 22.16
C HIS A 19 -2.64 2.84 21.44
N LYS A 20 -3.25 1.66 21.58
CA LYS A 20 -2.74 0.42 21.00
C LYS A 20 -3.17 0.29 19.55
N GLY A 21 -4.45 0.58 19.25
CA GLY A 21 -5.00 0.53 17.89
C GLY A 21 -4.15 1.27 16.85
N PRO A 22 -3.87 2.57 17.03
CA PRO A 22 -3.03 3.34 16.11
C PRO A 22 -1.61 2.79 15.95
N LYS A 23 -1.00 2.26 17.02
CA LYS A 23 0.34 1.66 16.97
C LYS A 23 0.36 0.33 16.21
N THR A 24 -0.67 -0.50 16.37
CA THR A 24 -0.82 -1.73 15.60
C THR A 24 -0.99 -1.42 14.11
N VAL A 25 -1.86 -0.46 13.78
CA VAL A 25 -2.01 0.03 12.41
C VAL A 25 -0.68 0.56 11.87
N ALA A 26 0.08 1.32 12.65
CA ALA A 26 1.38 1.82 12.24
C ALA A 26 2.39 0.72 11.86
N ILE A 27 2.46 -0.37 12.64
CA ILE A 27 3.33 -1.51 12.35
C ILE A 27 2.91 -2.17 11.03
N LEU A 28 1.60 -2.40 10.85
CA LEU A 28 1.07 -2.97 9.61
C LEU A 28 1.42 -2.09 8.39
N LEU A 29 1.26 -0.77 8.53
CA LEU A 29 1.62 0.18 7.46
C LEU A 29 3.11 0.10 7.12
N ILE A 30 3.99 0.01 8.12
CA ILE A 30 5.44 -0.10 7.90
C ILE A 30 5.78 -1.39 7.14
N VAL A 31 5.23 -2.53 7.56
CA VAL A 31 5.49 -3.83 6.91
C VAL A 31 4.96 -3.83 5.48
N CYS A 32 3.73 -3.37 5.26
CA CYS A 32 3.17 -3.26 3.90
C CYS A 32 4.00 -2.32 3.01
N SER A 33 4.52 -1.22 3.58
CA SER A 33 5.36 -0.28 2.83
C SER A 33 6.66 -0.92 2.35
N VAL A 34 7.29 -1.76 3.18
CA VAL A 34 8.49 -2.51 2.77
C VAL A 34 8.16 -3.45 1.61
N PHE A 35 7.03 -4.16 1.67
CA PHE A 35 6.59 -5.02 0.58
C PHE A 35 6.37 -4.23 -0.72
N PHE A 36 5.71 -3.07 -0.66
CA PHE A 36 5.52 -2.20 -1.82
C PHE A 36 6.84 -1.63 -2.36
N ALA A 37 7.84 -1.39 -1.51
CA ALA A 37 9.17 -0.97 -1.97
C ALA A 37 9.84 -2.04 -2.84
N LEU A 38 9.69 -3.32 -2.48
CA LEU A 38 10.26 -4.43 -3.25
C LEU A 38 9.59 -4.55 -4.62
N VAL A 39 8.26 -4.46 -4.68
CA VAL A 39 7.52 -4.48 -5.96
C VAL A 39 7.87 -3.26 -6.80
N ALA A 40 7.90 -2.07 -6.20
CA ALA A 40 8.29 -0.84 -6.87
C ALA A 40 9.70 -0.93 -7.45
N LYS A 41 10.64 -1.51 -6.69
CA LYS A 41 12.01 -1.73 -7.17
C LYS A 41 12.03 -2.67 -8.38
N ALA A 42 11.34 -3.80 -8.32
CA ALA A 42 11.31 -4.75 -9.43
C ALA A 42 10.75 -4.09 -10.71
N ASP A 43 9.68 -3.31 -10.58
CA ASP A 43 9.12 -2.55 -11.70
C ASP A 43 10.09 -1.50 -12.24
N LEU A 44 10.75 -0.74 -11.36
CA LEU A 44 11.72 0.27 -11.79
C LEU A 44 12.96 -0.35 -12.43
N ASP A 45 13.42 -1.50 -11.95
CA ASP A 45 14.54 -2.22 -12.55
C ASP A 45 14.18 -2.68 -13.97
N LEU A 46 12.96 -3.20 -14.19
CA LEU A 46 12.44 -3.57 -15.51
C LEU A 46 12.16 -2.36 -16.42
N ALA A 47 11.74 -1.23 -15.84
CA ALA A 47 11.52 0.02 -16.58
C ALA A 47 12.81 0.56 -17.22
N ASN A 48 13.97 0.22 -16.63
CA ASN A 48 15.28 0.65 -17.12
C ASN A 48 15.94 -0.35 -18.08
N GLN A 49 15.23 -1.43 -18.46
CA GLN A 49 15.74 -2.48 -19.34
C GLN A 49 14.96 -2.49 -20.66
N GLU A 50 15.64 -2.26 -21.78
CA GLU A 50 15.00 -2.39 -23.11
C GLU A 50 14.60 -3.83 -23.41
N GLU A 51 15.47 -4.78 -23.03
CA GLU A 51 15.26 -6.21 -23.21
C GLU A 51 15.45 -6.97 -21.91
N VAL A 52 14.76 -8.11 -21.80
CA VAL A 52 14.86 -9.00 -20.64
C VAL A 52 15.82 -10.13 -20.98
N SER A 53 16.61 -10.60 -20.02
CA SER A 53 17.60 -11.65 -20.31
C SER A 53 16.92 -12.99 -20.63
N ASP A 54 17.56 -13.78 -21.51
CA ASP A 54 17.15 -15.14 -21.81
C ASP A 54 17.06 -16.03 -20.55
N GLU A 55 17.95 -15.81 -19.58
CA GLU A 55 17.97 -16.51 -18.30
C GLU A 55 16.71 -16.22 -17.49
N PHE A 56 16.29 -14.94 -17.41
CA PHE A 56 15.06 -14.56 -16.75
C PHE A 56 13.86 -15.16 -17.49
N MET A 57 13.79 -15.00 -18.81
CA MET A 57 12.69 -15.57 -19.62
C MET A 57 12.58 -17.09 -19.47
N ALA A 58 13.71 -17.80 -19.41
CA ALA A 58 13.72 -19.24 -19.16
C ALA A 58 13.07 -19.59 -17.82
N GLU A 59 13.35 -18.81 -16.77
CA GLU A 59 12.79 -19.01 -15.42
C GLU A 59 11.27 -18.74 -15.38
N ILE A 60 10.84 -17.57 -15.85
CA ILE A 60 9.42 -17.18 -15.80
C ILE A 60 8.52 -17.96 -16.77
N LEU A 61 9.05 -18.45 -17.90
CA LEU A 61 8.30 -19.23 -18.88
C LEU A 61 8.34 -20.74 -18.60
N GLU A 62 9.21 -21.23 -17.71
CA GLU A 62 9.32 -22.66 -17.41
C GLU A 62 7.98 -23.25 -16.97
N THR A 63 7.35 -22.66 -15.95
CA THR A 63 6.10 -23.20 -15.39
C THR A 63 4.93 -23.11 -16.38
N PRO A 64 4.65 -21.96 -17.03
CA PRO A 64 3.62 -21.88 -18.07
C PRO A 64 3.83 -22.87 -19.23
N ASN A 65 5.07 -23.04 -19.69
CA ASN A 65 5.35 -23.94 -20.80
C ASN A 65 5.24 -25.42 -20.41
N GLN A 66 5.56 -25.78 -19.16
CA GLN A 66 5.27 -27.12 -18.62
C GLN A 66 3.76 -27.40 -18.54
N GLN A 67 2.92 -26.37 -18.45
CA GLN A 67 1.46 -26.47 -18.43
C GLN A 67 0.82 -26.48 -19.84
N GLY A 68 1.62 -26.33 -20.89
CA GLY A 68 1.18 -26.44 -22.29
C GLY A 68 0.94 -25.12 -23.01
N ASP A 69 1.31 -23.98 -22.42
CA ASP A 69 1.07 -22.65 -23.01
C ASP A 69 1.99 -22.37 -24.22
N ASN A 70 3.17 -23.02 -24.28
CA ASN A 70 4.14 -22.95 -25.39
C ASN A 70 4.48 -21.50 -25.82
N ILE A 71 4.66 -20.61 -24.86
CA ILE A 71 5.03 -19.21 -25.08
C ILE A 71 6.49 -19.12 -25.53
N SER A 72 6.73 -18.42 -26.64
CA SER A 72 8.06 -18.15 -27.14
C SER A 72 8.72 -16.97 -26.41
N PHE A 73 10.06 -16.93 -26.44
CA PHE A 73 10.82 -15.81 -25.89
C PHE A 73 10.46 -14.50 -26.62
N ASP A 74 10.31 -14.54 -27.95
CA ASP A 74 9.87 -13.38 -28.75
C ASP A 74 8.51 -12.82 -28.32
N ALA A 75 7.57 -13.69 -27.95
CA ALA A 75 6.25 -13.29 -27.46
C ALA A 75 6.37 -12.55 -26.12
N TYR A 76 7.15 -13.09 -25.18
CA TYR A 76 7.40 -12.43 -23.90
C TYR A 76 8.18 -11.12 -24.06
N GLN A 77 9.16 -11.09 -24.96
CA GLN A 77 9.95 -9.88 -25.25
C GLN A 77 9.08 -8.78 -25.85
N SER A 78 8.13 -9.14 -26.71
CA SER A 78 7.14 -8.20 -27.28
C SER A 78 6.22 -7.64 -26.19
N TYR A 79 5.76 -8.50 -25.28
CA TYR A 79 5.00 -8.08 -24.10
C TYR A 79 5.79 -7.08 -23.25
N HIS A 80 7.03 -7.41 -22.87
CA HIS A 80 7.89 -6.50 -22.08
C HIS A 80 8.07 -5.15 -22.76
N LYS A 81 8.34 -5.17 -24.07
CA LYS A 81 8.54 -3.97 -24.87
C LYS A 81 7.28 -3.10 -24.90
N GLU A 82 6.12 -3.68 -25.14
CA GLU A 82 4.86 -2.92 -25.15
C GLU A 82 4.54 -2.32 -23.77
N VAL A 83 4.81 -3.04 -22.68
CA VAL A 83 4.68 -2.49 -21.32
C VAL A 83 5.61 -1.29 -21.13
N ASN A 84 6.87 -1.37 -21.59
CA ASN A 84 7.84 -0.29 -21.46
C ASN A 84 7.52 0.93 -22.34
N GLU A 85 7.15 0.71 -23.61
CA GLU A 85 6.75 1.78 -24.53
C GLU A 85 5.54 2.57 -24.01
N ASN A 86 4.63 1.90 -23.29
CA ASN A 86 3.48 2.52 -22.64
C ASN A 86 3.74 2.97 -21.18
N ASN A 87 4.98 2.95 -20.72
CA ASN A 87 5.41 3.33 -19.37
C ASN A 87 4.74 2.54 -18.23
N GLY A 88 4.25 1.33 -18.47
CA GLY A 88 3.53 0.52 -17.47
C GLY A 88 4.36 0.25 -16.22
N TYR A 89 5.60 -0.23 -16.41
CA TYR A 89 6.57 -0.43 -15.32
C TYR A 89 6.88 0.87 -14.57
N LEU A 90 7.11 1.97 -15.29
CA LEU A 90 7.46 3.25 -14.67
C LEU A 90 6.29 3.83 -13.84
N ILE A 91 5.07 3.82 -14.37
CA ILE A 91 3.87 4.32 -13.69
C ILE A 91 3.61 3.50 -12.42
N ARG A 92 3.63 2.16 -12.53
CA ARG A 92 3.40 1.27 -11.39
C ARG A 92 4.53 1.38 -10.36
N GLY A 93 5.78 1.36 -10.81
CA GLY A 93 6.97 1.46 -9.96
C GLY A 93 7.04 2.78 -9.18
N VAL A 94 6.86 3.92 -9.84
CA VAL A 94 6.91 5.23 -9.16
C VAL A 94 5.74 5.39 -8.19
N SER A 95 4.53 4.99 -8.58
CA SER A 95 3.35 5.14 -7.71
C SER A 95 3.41 4.25 -6.47
N LEU A 96 3.86 3.00 -6.60
CA LEU A 96 4.13 2.12 -5.46
C LEU A 96 5.30 2.62 -4.62
N GLY A 97 6.37 3.13 -5.25
CA GLY A 97 7.52 3.69 -4.54
C GLY A 97 7.17 4.92 -3.70
N LEU A 98 6.40 5.85 -4.25
CA LEU A 98 5.92 7.02 -3.52
C LEU A 98 4.99 6.63 -2.37
N GLY A 99 4.05 5.71 -2.59
CA GLY A 99 3.16 5.27 -1.52
C GLY A 99 3.87 4.43 -0.46
N SER A 100 4.89 3.66 -0.82
CA SER A 100 5.79 3.00 0.12
C SER A 100 6.54 4.02 0.99
N ALA A 101 7.17 5.04 0.40
CA ALA A 101 7.90 6.05 1.15
C ALA A 101 6.98 6.83 2.11
N ALA A 102 5.83 7.30 1.60
CA ALA A 102 4.83 7.99 2.41
C ALA A 102 4.22 7.07 3.48
N GLY A 103 3.97 5.80 3.15
CA GLY A 103 3.51 4.78 4.05
C GLY A 103 4.47 4.48 5.21
N PHE A 104 5.75 4.39 4.90
CA PHE A 104 6.81 4.12 5.86
C PHE A 104 7.01 5.30 6.82
N VAL A 105 7.16 6.51 6.28
CA VAL A 105 7.27 7.74 7.07
C VAL A 105 5.99 7.97 7.88
N GLY A 106 4.83 7.81 7.26
CA GLY A 106 3.52 7.93 7.88
C GLY A 106 3.33 6.93 9.02
N GLY A 107 3.75 5.68 8.82
CA GLY A 107 3.75 4.63 9.83
C GLY A 107 4.64 4.96 11.03
N ILE A 108 5.87 5.43 10.81
CA ILE A 108 6.77 5.86 11.90
C ILE A 108 6.13 7.01 12.71
N LEU A 109 5.59 8.02 12.03
CA LEU A 109 4.92 9.15 12.69
C LEU A 109 3.68 8.70 13.47
N LEU A 110 2.89 7.80 12.90
CA LEU A 110 1.69 7.25 13.54
C LEU A 110 2.05 6.41 14.77
N PHE A 111 3.14 5.62 14.71
CA PHE A 111 3.64 4.87 15.86
C PHE A 111 4.03 5.79 17.02
N ARG A 112 4.53 6.99 16.70
CA ARG A 112 4.80 8.08 17.65
C ARG A 112 3.55 8.89 18.04
N MET A 113 2.36 8.39 17.75
CA MET A 113 1.07 9.03 18.04
C MET A 113 0.89 10.42 17.39
N LYS A 114 1.54 10.67 16.25
CA LYS A 114 1.32 11.90 15.47
C LYS A 114 0.23 11.66 14.42
N PRO A 115 -0.92 12.35 14.48
CA PRO A 115 -2.04 12.13 13.55
C PRO A 115 -1.71 12.50 12.10
N VAL A 116 -0.67 13.33 11.89
CA VAL A 116 -0.13 13.64 10.56
C VAL A 116 0.39 12.37 9.86
N GLY A 117 0.86 11.36 10.61
CA GLY A 117 1.34 10.10 10.06
C GLY A 117 0.29 9.36 9.23
N SER A 118 -0.94 9.23 9.76
CA SER A 118 -2.06 8.62 9.02
C SER A 118 -2.44 9.40 7.77
N LYS A 119 -2.36 10.73 7.78
CA LYS A 119 -2.66 11.56 6.60
C LYS A 119 -1.64 11.35 5.49
N ILE A 120 -0.35 11.32 5.85
CA ILE A 120 0.74 11.05 4.90
C ILE A 120 0.58 9.63 4.33
N ALA A 121 0.41 8.62 5.18
CA ALA A 121 0.22 7.24 4.73
C ALA A 121 -1.00 7.09 3.81
N LEU A 122 -2.12 7.74 4.14
CA LEU A 122 -3.32 7.70 3.30
C LEU A 122 -3.10 8.37 1.95
N SER A 123 -2.42 9.51 1.91
CA SER A 123 -2.10 10.18 0.63
C SER A 123 -1.23 9.32 -0.27
N GLY A 124 -0.21 8.67 0.30
CA GLY A 124 0.63 7.72 -0.42
C GLY A 124 -0.14 6.50 -0.91
N ALA A 125 -1.01 5.94 -0.06
CA ALA A 125 -1.83 4.80 -0.41
C ALA A 125 -2.77 5.08 -1.58
N LEU A 126 -3.35 6.28 -1.65
CA LEU A 126 -4.18 6.70 -2.78
C LEU A 126 -3.36 6.84 -4.08
N ILE A 127 -2.14 7.40 -4.00
CA ILE A 127 -1.23 7.48 -5.14
C ILE A 127 -0.92 6.08 -5.67
N SER A 128 -0.55 5.15 -4.79
CA SER A 128 -0.29 3.76 -5.16
C SER A 128 -1.52 3.05 -5.70
N PHE A 129 -2.71 3.32 -5.15
CA PHE A 129 -3.95 2.70 -5.61
C PHE A 129 -4.28 3.13 -7.04
N PHE A 130 -4.32 4.43 -7.31
CA PHE A 130 -4.65 4.92 -8.66
C PHE A 130 -3.53 4.65 -9.66
N GLY A 131 -2.27 4.85 -9.28
CA GLY A 131 -1.13 4.53 -10.14
C GLY A 131 -0.99 3.03 -10.40
N GLY A 132 -1.33 2.18 -9.43
CA GLY A 132 -1.41 0.73 -9.61
C GLY A 132 -2.51 0.30 -10.58
N ILE A 133 -3.69 0.92 -10.51
CA ILE A 133 -4.78 0.67 -11.48
C ILE A 133 -4.32 1.04 -12.90
N VAL A 134 -3.80 2.25 -13.08
CA VAL A 134 -3.36 2.73 -14.41
C VAL A 134 -2.22 1.89 -14.95
N GLY A 135 -1.21 1.58 -14.12
CA GLY A 135 -0.12 0.71 -14.49
C GLY A 135 -0.62 -0.68 -14.90
N ASN A 136 -1.48 -1.31 -14.10
CA ASN A 136 -2.00 -2.65 -14.38
C ASN A 136 -2.88 -2.72 -15.64
N MET A 137 -3.56 -1.64 -16.04
CA MET A 137 -4.25 -1.59 -17.32
C MET A 137 -3.27 -1.78 -18.48
N VAL A 138 -2.08 -1.15 -18.43
CA VAL A 138 -1.03 -1.32 -19.45
C VAL A 138 -0.53 -2.76 -19.49
N PHE A 139 -0.28 -3.36 -18.32
CA PHE A 139 0.13 -4.77 -18.24
C PHE A 139 -0.93 -5.71 -18.81
N HIS A 140 -2.21 -5.46 -18.49
CA HIS A 140 -3.32 -6.25 -18.99
C HIS A 140 -3.43 -6.16 -20.51
N ASP A 141 -3.41 -4.94 -21.07
CA ASP A 141 -3.53 -4.72 -22.50
C ASP A 141 -2.39 -5.38 -23.29
N ALA A 142 -1.15 -5.29 -22.79
CA ALA A 142 0.01 -5.94 -23.39
C ALA A 142 -0.08 -7.47 -23.30
N ALA A 143 -0.53 -7.99 -22.15
CA ALA A 143 -0.70 -9.43 -21.95
C ALA A 143 -1.76 -10.00 -22.90
N GLN A 144 -2.89 -9.31 -23.10
CA GLN A 144 -3.95 -9.73 -24.03
C GLN A 144 -3.50 -9.75 -25.49
N LYS A 145 -2.48 -8.96 -25.86
CA LYS A 145 -1.96 -8.88 -27.24
C LYS A 145 -0.88 -9.90 -27.54
N HIS A 146 0.02 -10.12 -26.58
CA HIS A 146 1.27 -10.83 -26.81
C HIS A 146 1.36 -12.19 -26.13
N LEU A 147 0.57 -12.41 -25.08
CA LEU A 147 0.64 -13.62 -24.27
C LEU A 147 -0.63 -14.46 -24.44
N ASN A 148 -0.56 -15.72 -24.03
CA ASN A 148 -1.67 -16.65 -23.99
C ASN A 148 -1.60 -17.54 -22.74
N GLY A 149 -2.71 -18.20 -22.43
CA GLY A 149 -2.75 -19.20 -21.37
C GLY A 149 -2.45 -18.64 -19.98
N THR A 150 -1.75 -19.42 -19.17
CA THR A 150 -1.57 -19.17 -17.73
C THR A 150 -0.81 -17.88 -17.44
N ILE A 151 0.15 -17.49 -18.28
CA ILE A 151 0.93 -16.25 -18.04
C ILE A 151 0.08 -14.99 -18.26
N GLN A 152 -0.86 -15.04 -19.22
CA GLN A 152 -1.81 -13.97 -19.48
C GLN A 152 -2.77 -13.81 -18.30
N ASP A 153 -3.34 -14.93 -17.83
CA ASP A 153 -4.18 -14.97 -16.64
C ASP A 153 -3.44 -14.48 -15.39
N THR A 154 -2.15 -14.83 -15.28
CA THR A 154 -1.30 -14.38 -14.17
C THR A 154 -1.13 -12.87 -14.17
N ALA A 155 -0.96 -12.24 -15.34
CA ALA A 155 -0.90 -10.78 -15.43
C ALA A 155 -2.20 -10.12 -14.95
N GLU A 156 -3.35 -10.70 -15.27
CA GLU A 156 -4.66 -10.23 -14.78
C GLU A 156 -4.84 -10.42 -13.27
N TYR A 157 -4.55 -11.62 -12.75
CA TYR A 157 -4.67 -11.91 -11.32
C TYR A 157 -3.70 -11.09 -10.45
N PHE A 158 -2.49 -10.84 -10.96
CA PHE A 158 -1.55 -9.95 -10.30
C PHE A 158 -2.11 -8.52 -10.22
N GLY A 159 -2.79 -8.09 -11.29
CA GLY A 159 -3.51 -6.83 -11.34
C GLY A 159 -4.54 -6.67 -10.21
N TYR A 160 -5.43 -7.65 -10.07
CA TYR A 160 -6.44 -7.66 -9.01
C TYR A 160 -5.83 -7.73 -7.61
N THR A 161 -4.81 -8.57 -7.42
CA THR A 161 -4.12 -8.74 -6.14
C THR A 161 -3.50 -7.41 -5.71
N CYS A 162 -2.80 -6.72 -6.61
CA CYS A 162 -2.22 -5.40 -6.33
C CYS A 162 -3.30 -4.36 -5.95
N GLY A 163 -4.43 -4.36 -6.64
CA GLY A 163 -5.58 -3.49 -6.33
C GLY A 163 -6.17 -3.75 -4.93
N ILE A 164 -6.35 -5.02 -4.58
CA ILE A 164 -6.85 -5.41 -3.24
C ILE A 164 -5.85 -5.00 -2.15
N CYS A 165 -4.55 -5.26 -2.34
CA CYS A 165 -3.52 -4.90 -1.37
C CYS A 165 -3.43 -3.39 -1.14
N THR A 166 -3.44 -2.60 -2.21
CA THR A 166 -3.38 -1.13 -2.12
C THR A 166 -4.65 -0.52 -1.54
N PHE A 167 -5.82 -1.12 -1.81
CA PHE A 167 -7.08 -0.77 -1.14
C PHE A 167 -7.01 -1.02 0.37
N PHE A 168 -6.60 -2.22 0.79
CA PHE A 168 -6.46 -2.53 2.23
C PHE A 168 -5.45 -1.61 2.92
N PHE A 169 -4.36 -1.27 2.23
CA PHE A 169 -3.38 -0.32 2.73
C PHE A 169 -4.00 1.08 2.97
N ALA A 170 -4.79 1.58 2.03
CA ALA A 170 -5.53 2.83 2.19
C ALA A 170 -6.56 2.76 3.33
N ALA A 171 -7.29 1.65 3.45
CA ALA A 171 -8.25 1.43 4.53
C ALA A 171 -7.56 1.45 5.91
N LEU A 172 -6.44 0.74 6.05
CA LEU A 172 -5.63 0.75 7.28
C LEU A 172 -5.15 2.16 7.62
N ALA A 173 -4.68 2.93 6.63
CA ALA A 173 -4.23 4.31 6.85
C ALA A 173 -5.37 5.25 7.27
N LEU A 174 -6.60 4.99 6.81
CA LEU A 174 -7.79 5.76 7.15
C LEU A 174 -8.33 5.48 8.56
N LEU A 175 -8.24 4.23 9.03
CA LEU A 175 -8.85 3.79 10.30
C LEU A 175 -8.54 4.72 11.50
N PRO A 176 -7.29 5.14 11.77
CA PRO A 176 -7.00 6.01 12.90
C PRO A 176 -7.59 7.42 12.77
N LEU A 177 -7.89 7.88 11.55
CA LEU A 177 -8.47 9.20 11.30
C LEU A 177 -9.97 9.24 11.58
N ILE A 178 -10.67 8.13 11.33
CA ILE A 178 -12.13 8.04 11.52
C ILE A 178 -12.51 7.48 12.89
N ASN A 179 -11.62 6.74 13.56
CA ASN A 179 -11.89 6.15 14.87
C ASN A 179 -11.83 7.20 15.99
N ALA A 180 -12.96 7.43 16.67
CA ALA A 180 -13.08 8.40 17.76
C ALA A 180 -12.11 8.12 18.93
N ARG A 181 -11.88 6.84 19.29
CA ARG A 181 -10.96 6.45 20.37
C ARG A 181 -9.51 6.75 20.02
N ALA A 182 -9.13 6.55 18.76
CA ALA A 182 -7.81 6.91 18.26
C ALA A 182 -7.61 8.44 18.26
N ARG A 183 -8.62 9.21 17.85
CA ARG A 183 -8.57 10.68 17.88
C ARG A 183 -8.36 11.24 19.29
N LEU A 184 -9.06 10.68 20.29
CA LEU A 184 -8.84 11.03 21.70
C LEU A 184 -7.42 10.70 22.15
N ALA A 185 -6.90 9.51 21.79
CA ALA A 185 -5.54 9.12 22.13
C ALA A 185 -4.48 10.04 21.50
N PHE A 186 -4.71 10.58 20.29
CA PHE A 186 -3.84 11.60 19.72
C PHE A 186 -3.90 12.91 20.48
N GLN A 187 -5.08 13.36 20.92
CA GLN A 187 -5.22 14.59 21.69
C GLN A 187 -4.51 14.49 23.04
N GLU A 188 -4.65 13.37 23.74
CA GLU A 188 -3.96 13.11 25.00
C GLU A 188 -2.44 13.06 24.81
N ALA A 189 -1.97 12.32 23.80
CA ALA A 189 -0.54 12.16 23.54
C ALA A 189 0.16 13.46 23.08
N ASN A 190 -0.58 14.41 22.50
CA ASN A 190 -0.05 15.68 21.99
C ASN A 190 -0.53 16.90 22.80
N LYS A 191 -1.02 16.68 24.02
CA LYS A 191 -1.46 17.77 24.92
C LYS A 191 -0.26 18.63 25.33
N VAL A 192 -0.32 19.93 25.03
CA VAL A 192 0.66 20.91 25.50
C VAL A 192 0.20 21.45 26.85
N VAL A 193 1.02 21.31 27.90
CA VAL A 193 0.80 21.95 29.19
C VAL A 193 1.68 23.19 29.23
N LEU A 194 1.07 24.38 29.26
CA LEU A 194 1.80 25.62 29.47
C LEU A 194 2.18 25.70 30.94
N VAL A 195 3.46 25.56 31.25
CA VAL A 195 3.99 25.90 32.57
C VAL A 195 4.18 27.41 32.57
N GLN A 196 3.33 28.13 33.31
CA GLN A 196 3.65 29.51 33.66
C GLN A 196 4.67 29.43 34.79
N ASP A 197 5.94 29.70 34.45
CA ASP A 197 6.91 30.08 35.48
C ASP A 197 6.45 31.44 36.02
N GLU A 198 5.91 31.45 37.23
CA GLU A 198 5.78 32.69 37.99
C GLU A 198 7.20 33.19 38.24
N SER A 199 7.65 34.12 37.39
CA SER A 199 8.86 34.90 37.63
C SER A 199 8.61 35.84 38.80
N GLU A 200 9.24 35.54 39.95
CA GLU A 200 9.42 36.45 41.09
C GLU A 200 10.28 37.67 40.73
#